data_AF-A0A961JSB3-F1
#
_entry.id   AF-A0A961JSB3-F1
#
_cell.length_a   1.000
_cell.length_b   1.000
_cell.length_c   1.000
_cell.angle_alpha   90.00
_cell.angle_beta   90.00
_cell.angle_gamma   90.00
#
_symmetry.space_group_name_H-M   'P 1'
#
loop_
_entity.id
_entity.type
_entity.pdbx_description
1 polymer ?
#
loop_
_entity_poly.entity_id
_entity_poly.type
_entity_poly.pdbx_seq_one_letter_code
_entity_poly.pdbx_strand_id
1 'polypeptide(L)'
;MRRITLLIIALLGLAACTAEPTWAPDDQIATAHVSTSNPPTLTLITVINVNSGNGGHSALIVDASERVLFDPAGSFYHPRLPERNDVIYGMTDPAVNFFIDF
;
A
#
# COMPACT_ATOMS: atom_id res chain seq x y z
N MET A 1 -4.24 -41.12 -6.27
CA MET A 1 -3.97 -40.04 -7.25
C MET A 1 -4.95 -38.87 -7.11
N ARG A 2 -6.27 -39.07 -7.17
CA ARG A 2 -7.29 -37.99 -7.03
C ARG A 2 -7.12 -37.05 -5.81
N ARG A 3 -6.77 -37.59 -4.63
CA ARG A 3 -6.53 -36.77 -3.41
C ARG A 3 -5.30 -35.87 -3.54
N ILE A 4 -4.24 -36.36 -4.18
CA ILE A 4 -3.01 -35.59 -4.43
C ILE A 4 -3.29 -34.49 -5.44
N THR A 5 -4.04 -34.79 -6.50
CA THR A 5 -4.48 -33.78 -7.48
C THR A 5 -5.30 -32.67 -6.82
N LEU A 6 -6.24 -33.00 -5.94
CA LEU A 6 -7.03 -32.01 -5.19
C LEU A 6 -6.17 -31.16 -4.25
N LEU A 7 -5.18 -31.76 -3.57
CA LEU A 7 -4.23 -31.03 -2.72
C LEU A 7 -3.36 -30.06 -3.53
N ILE A 8 -2.88 -30.47 -4.70
CA ILE A 8 -2.09 -29.60 -5.59
C ILE A 8 -2.94 -28.44 -6.09
N ILE A 9 -4.20 -28.69 -6.50
CA ILE A 9 -5.12 -27.63 -6.93
C ILE A 9 -5.40 -26.66 -5.78
N ALA A 10 -5.60 -27.15 -4.55
CA ALA A 10 -5.79 -26.30 -3.39
C ALA A 10 -4.56 -25.42 -3.11
N LEU A 11 -3.36 -26.00 -3.13
CA LEU A 11 -2.10 -25.28 -2.94
C LEU A 11 -1.89 -24.18 -4.00
N LEU A 12 -2.17 -24.50 -5.27
CA LEU A 12 -2.08 -23.52 -6.37
C LEU A 12 -3.12 -22.41 -6.22
N GLY A 13 -4.34 -22.72 -5.73
CA GLY A 13 -5.36 -21.72 -5.43
C GLY A 13 -4.98 -20.78 -4.29
N LEU A 14 -4.34 -21.29 -3.23
CA LEU A 14 -3.85 -20.46 -2.13
C LEU A 14 -2.72 -19.51 -2.56
N ALA A 15 -1.84 -19.95 -3.48
CA ALA A 15 -0.76 -19.11 -3.99
C ALA A 15 -1.22 -17.93 -4.86
N ALA A 16 -2.48 -17.93 -5.32
CA ALA A 16 -3.05 -16.85 -6.12
C ALA A 16 -3.66 -15.70 -5.30
N CYS A 17 -3.65 -15.79 -3.96
CA CYS A 17 -4.26 -14.81 -3.07
C CYS A 17 -3.29 -13.69 -2.66
N THR A 18 -2.44 -13.23 -3.58
CA THR A 18 -1.50 -12.12 -3.35
C THR A 18 -1.94 -10.89 -4.13
N ALA A 19 -1.74 -9.69 -3.58
CA ALA A 19 -1.88 -8.45 -4.34
C ALA A 19 -0.97 -8.50 -5.58
N GLU A 20 -1.41 -7.89 -6.67
CA GLU A 20 -0.62 -7.83 -7.88
C GLU A 20 0.62 -6.96 -7.60
N PRO A 21 1.85 -7.45 -7.84
CA PRO A 21 3.05 -6.67 -7.56
C PRO A 21 3.16 -5.52 -8.56
N THR A 22 2.75 -4.33 -8.16
CA THR A 22 2.98 -3.11 -8.94
C THR A 22 4.45 -2.71 -8.82
N TRP A 23 5.09 -2.42 -9.95
CA TRP A 23 6.46 -1.92 -9.95
C TRP A 23 6.62 -0.75 -10.91
N ALA A 24 6.49 0.46 -10.38
CA ALA A 24 6.63 1.67 -11.16
C ALA A 24 8.07 1.90 -11.65
N PRO A 25 8.26 2.40 -12.89
CA PRO A 25 9.57 2.75 -13.46
C PRO A 25 10.39 3.73 -12.58
N ASP A 26 11.73 3.62 -12.64
CA ASP A 26 12.65 4.43 -11.83
C ASP A 26 12.51 5.94 -12.05
N ASP A 27 12.24 6.37 -13.29
CA ASP A 27 12.05 7.77 -13.64
C ASP A 27 10.79 8.38 -13.00
N GLN A 28 9.72 7.59 -12.89
CA GLN A 28 8.50 8.00 -12.21
C GLN A 28 8.72 8.15 -10.70
N ILE A 29 9.43 7.20 -10.08
CA ILE A 29 9.79 7.29 -8.65
C ILE A 29 10.67 8.50 -8.38
N ALA A 30 11.71 8.70 -9.18
CA ALA A 30 12.62 9.83 -9.01
C ALA A 30 11.89 11.18 -9.14
N THR A 31 10.89 11.27 -10.04
CA THR A 31 10.09 12.49 -10.22
C THR A 31 9.06 12.70 -9.11
N ALA A 32 8.56 11.62 -8.50
CA ALA A 32 7.58 11.65 -7.43
C ALA A 32 8.20 11.86 -6.03
N HIS A 33 9.50 12.08 -5.92
CA HIS A 33 10.17 12.30 -4.65
C HIS A 33 9.60 13.50 -3.90
N VAL A 34 9.11 13.26 -2.67
CA VAL A 34 8.58 14.31 -1.78
C VAL A 34 9.39 14.30 -0.50
N SER A 35 10.05 15.41 -0.19
CA SER A 35 10.71 15.63 1.09
C SER A 35 9.99 16.74 1.84
N THR A 36 9.85 16.59 3.16
CA THR A 36 9.24 17.62 3.99
C THR A 36 10.27 18.18 4.97
N SER A 37 10.12 19.44 5.37
CA SER A 37 10.99 20.05 6.37
C SER A 37 10.65 19.64 7.80
N ASN A 38 9.82 18.60 7.98
CA ASN A 38 9.36 18.15 9.28
C ASN A 38 10.43 17.26 9.95
N PRO A 39 10.41 17.17 11.29
CA PRO A 39 11.15 16.12 11.98
C PRO A 39 10.71 14.73 11.49
N PRO A 40 11.60 13.73 11.46
CA PRO A 40 11.22 12.38 11.04
C PRO A 40 10.10 11.79 11.91
N THR A 41 9.07 11.25 11.28
CA THR A 41 7.92 10.62 11.96
C THR A 41 7.49 9.32 11.29
N LEU A 42 6.86 8.47 12.10
CA LEU A 42 6.06 7.34 11.64
C LEU A 42 4.63 7.56 12.13
N THR A 43 3.68 7.65 11.20
CA THR A 43 2.26 7.82 11.53
C THR A 43 1.51 6.55 11.18
N LEU A 44 0.94 5.89 12.19
CA LEU A 44 0.05 4.74 12.00
C LEU A 44 -1.35 5.23 11.68
N ILE A 45 -1.87 4.78 10.54
CA ILE A 45 -3.26 4.97 10.13
C ILE A 45 -3.98 3.65 10.31
N THR A 46 -5.08 3.67 11.07
CA THR A 46 -5.97 2.51 11.22
C THR A 46 -7.31 2.84 10.59
N VAL A 47 -7.65 2.13 9.52
CA VAL A 47 -8.95 2.26 8.85
C VAL A 47 -9.95 1.37 9.58
N ILE A 48 -11.10 1.94 9.96
CA ILE A 48 -12.12 1.25 10.73
C ILE A 48 -13.26 0.77 9.83
N ASN A 49 -13.78 -0.41 10.11
CA ASN A 49 -15.00 -0.88 9.48
C ASN A 49 -16.21 -0.21 10.14
N VAL A 50 -16.93 0.64 9.41
CA VAL A 50 -18.04 1.44 9.94
C VAL A 50 -19.24 0.62 10.44
N ASN A 51 -19.39 -0.64 10.01
CA ASN A 51 -20.49 -1.50 10.44
C ASN A 51 -20.18 -2.21 11.77
N SER A 52 -18.92 -2.62 11.97
CA SER A 52 -18.51 -3.43 13.13
C SER A 52 -17.72 -2.65 14.19
N GLY A 53 -17.16 -1.48 13.86
CA GLY A 53 -16.29 -0.70 14.73
C GLY A 53 -14.87 -1.26 14.90
N ASN A 54 -14.57 -2.42 14.29
CA ASN A 54 -13.25 -3.04 14.37
C ASN A 54 -12.27 -2.42 13.36
N GLY A 55 -10.96 -2.58 13.61
CA GLY A 55 -9.93 -2.27 12.61
C GLY A 55 -10.09 -3.15 11.37
N GLY A 56 -10.16 -2.51 10.19
CA GLY A 56 -10.23 -3.17 8.89
C GLY A 56 -8.85 -3.44 8.31
N HIS A 57 -8.01 -2.40 8.22
CA HIS A 57 -6.61 -2.52 7.83
C HIS A 57 -5.79 -1.37 8.43
N SER A 58 -4.48 -1.36 8.19
CA SER A 58 -3.60 -0.29 8.64
C SER A 58 -2.54 0.02 7.61
N ALA A 59 -2.14 1.29 7.59
CA ALA A 59 -1.08 1.82 6.75
C ALA A 59 -0.12 2.68 7.60
N LEU A 60 1.06 2.94 7.06
CA LEU A 60 2.07 3.78 7.70
C LEU A 60 2.45 4.93 6.76
N ILE A 61 2.35 6.16 7.24
CA ILE A 61 3.06 7.27 6.61
C ILE A 61 4.44 7.34 7.25
N VAL A 62 5.46 7.19 6.42
CA VAL A 62 6.86 7.37 6.80
C VAL A 62 7.28 8.73 6.27
N ASP A 63 7.61 9.66 7.15
CA ASP A 63 8.07 11.01 6.78
C ASP A 63 9.48 11.20 7.33
N ALA A 64 10.49 11.14 6.46
CA ALA A 64 11.90 11.30 6.85
C ALA A 64 12.66 12.07 5.76
N SER A 65 13.73 11.50 5.19
CA SER A 65 14.36 12.06 3.99
C SER A 65 13.39 12.13 2.80
N GLU A 66 12.41 11.24 2.79
CA GLU A 66 11.30 11.17 1.86
C GLU A 66 10.02 10.87 2.62
N ARG A 67 8.89 11.37 2.13
CA ARG A 67 7.56 11.03 2.62
C ARG A 67 6.91 10.02 1.67
N VAL A 68 6.65 8.83 2.20
CA VAL A 68 5.99 7.73 1.49
C VAL A 68 4.86 7.14 2.32
N LEU A 69 3.95 6.44 1.66
CA LEU A 69 2.89 5.66 2.29
C LEU A 69 3.20 4.19 2.08
N PHE A 70 3.24 3.43 3.15
CA PHE A 70 3.26 1.98 3.13
C PHE A 70 1.85 1.47 3.43
N ASP A 71 1.18 0.88 2.44
CA ASP A 71 -0.18 0.35 2.54
C ASP A 71 -0.24 -1.11 2.03
N PRO A 72 -0.07 -2.11 2.93
CA PRO A 72 -0.12 -3.53 2.56
C PRO A 72 -1.53 -4.02 2.25
N ALA A 73 -2.58 -3.19 2.42
CA ALA A 73 -3.92 -3.56 1.99
C ALA A 73 -4.04 -3.62 0.45
N GLY A 74 -3.21 -2.85 -0.26
CA GLY A 74 -3.09 -2.89 -1.73
C GLY A 74 -4.33 -2.45 -2.50
N SER A 75 -5.33 -1.88 -1.83
CA SER A 75 -6.58 -1.44 -2.46
C SER A 75 -6.55 0.04 -2.90
N PHE A 76 -5.65 0.83 -2.31
CA PHE A 76 -5.47 2.23 -2.67
C PHE A 76 -4.75 2.36 -4.00
N TYR A 77 -5.26 3.23 -4.88
CA TYR A 77 -4.63 3.50 -6.17
C TYR A 77 -4.89 4.95 -6.59
N HIS A 78 -3.85 5.60 -7.14
CA HIS A 78 -3.99 6.91 -7.76
C HIS A 78 -3.10 7.01 -9.02
N PRO A 79 -3.62 7.43 -10.19
CA PRO A 79 -2.88 7.42 -11.46
C PRO A 79 -1.59 8.26 -11.50
N ARG A 80 -1.41 9.18 -10.54
CA ARG A 80 -0.22 10.04 -10.43
C ARG A 80 0.67 9.73 -9.23
N LEU A 81 0.33 8.73 -8.42
CA LEU A 81 1.15 8.29 -7.29
C LEU A 81 1.76 6.93 -7.68
N PRO A 82 3.04 6.90 -8.05
CA PRO A 82 3.66 5.65 -8.46
C PRO A 82 3.88 4.73 -7.26
N GLU A 83 3.79 3.44 -7.52
CA GLU A 83 3.78 2.39 -6.50
C GLU A 83 4.89 1.36 -6.77
N ARG A 84 5.52 0.88 -5.70
CA ARG A 84 6.41 -0.29 -5.70
C ARG A 84 6.00 -1.25 -4.60
N ASN A 85 5.32 -2.32 -5.00
CA ASN A 85 4.62 -3.22 -4.09
C ASN A 85 3.73 -2.39 -3.16
N ASP A 86 3.92 -2.50 -1.85
CA ASP A 86 3.06 -1.83 -0.88
C ASP A 86 3.47 -0.37 -0.60
N VAL A 87 4.45 0.20 -1.33
CA VAL A 87 4.97 1.56 -1.10
C VAL A 87 4.52 2.52 -2.19
N ILE A 88 3.81 3.56 -1.79
CA ILE A 88 3.33 4.64 -2.63
C ILE A 88 4.19 5.89 -2.41
N TYR A 89 4.65 6.46 -3.52
CA TYR A 89 5.51 7.65 -3.56
C TYR A 89 4.70 8.89 -3.97
N GLY A 90 5.25 10.09 -3.74
CA GLY A 90 4.56 11.34 -4.06
C GLY A 90 3.58 11.82 -2.99
N MET A 91 3.78 11.44 -1.73
CA MET A 91 2.86 11.73 -0.62
C MET A 91 2.93 13.19 -0.14
N THR A 92 2.58 14.14 -1.02
CA THR A 92 2.30 15.54 -0.67
C THR A 92 1.10 15.66 0.30
N ASP A 93 0.92 16.80 0.96
CA ASP A 93 -0.24 17.00 1.86
C ASP A 93 -1.60 16.71 1.16
N PRO A 94 -1.84 17.12 -0.10
CA PRO A 94 -3.04 16.71 -0.84
C PRO A 94 -3.14 15.20 -1.08
N ALA A 95 -2.02 14.51 -1.32
CA ALA A 95 -2.01 13.05 -1.50
C ALA A 95 -2.31 12.30 -0.21
N VAL A 96 -1.78 12.78 0.92
CA VAL A 96 -2.11 12.27 2.26
C VAL A 96 -3.59 12.46 2.56
N ASN A 97 -4.15 13.64 2.29
CA ASN A 97 -5.57 13.89 2.49
C ASN A 97 -6.44 13.00 1.59
N PHE A 98 -6.04 12.79 0.34
CA PHE A 98 -6.74 11.88 -0.57
C PHE A 98 -6.74 10.44 -0.05
N PHE A 99 -5.63 9.97 0.53
CA PHE A 99 -5.58 8.65 1.16
C PHE A 99 -6.50 8.54 2.39
N ILE A 100 -6.59 9.59 3.21
CA ILE A 100 -7.46 9.60 4.40
C ILE A 100 -8.95 9.59 4.01
N ASP A 101 -9.30 10.22 2.88
CA ASP A 101 -10.68 10.30 2.37
C ASP A 101 -11.10 9.07 1.52
N PHE A 102 -10.17 8.18 1.18
CA PHE A 102 -10.39 7.00 0.32
C PHE A 102 -11.16 5.89 1.05
#